data_AF-A0A257E7Z1-F1
#
_entry.id   AF-A0A257E7Z1-F1
#
_cell.length_a   1.000
_cell.length_b   1.000
_cell.length_c   1.000
_cell.angle_alpha   90.00
_cell.angle_beta   90.00
_cell.angle_gamma   90.00
#
_symmetry.space_group_name_H-M   'P 1'
#
loop_
_entity.id
_entity.type
_entity.pdbx_description
1 polymer ?
#
loop_
_entity_poly.entity_id
_entity_poly.type
_entity_poly.pdbx_seq_one_letter_code
_entity_poly.pdbx_strand_id
1 'polypeptide(L)'
;MKSWKILTAALLVGSGNPAVAAENNNPFQAALMITSIIPTVIIGGTTAATSYIPELFKSSKSDALAFIGSDGEIRGAQFEQAARYYRATHRPPLMSDQQLAQAIVTAF
;
A
#
# COMPACT_ATOMS: atom_id res chain seq x y z
N MET A 1 34.84 -10.84 13.07
CA MET A 1 34.96 -12.17 12.41
C MET A 1 33.95 -13.22 12.90
N LYS A 2 33.47 -13.17 14.15
CA LYS A 2 32.57 -14.20 14.72
C LYS A 2 31.09 -14.01 14.33
N SER A 3 30.63 -12.77 14.17
CA SER A 3 29.26 -12.41 13.79
C SER A 3 28.89 -12.82 12.36
N TRP A 4 29.79 -12.64 11.41
CA TRP A 4 29.59 -13.06 10.01
C TRP A 4 29.32 -14.55 9.89
N LYS A 5 30.05 -15.38 10.65
CA LYS A 5 29.87 -16.84 10.67
C LYS A 5 28.48 -17.24 11.17
N ILE A 6 27.99 -16.58 12.21
CA ILE A 6 26.64 -16.78 12.78
C ILE A 6 25.57 -16.39 11.74
N LEU A 7 25.79 -15.30 11.01
CA LEU A 7 24.86 -14.83 9.98
C LEU A 7 24.81 -15.79 8.77
N THR A 8 25.95 -16.33 8.33
CA THR A 8 25.97 -17.41 7.31
C THR A 8 25.29 -18.69 7.78
N ALA A 9 25.50 -19.11 9.03
CA ALA A 9 24.85 -20.30 9.56
C ALA A 9 23.33 -20.12 9.66
N ALA A 10 22.86 -18.95 10.09
CA ALA A 10 21.44 -18.61 10.13
C ALA A 10 20.82 -18.57 8.72
N LEU A 11 21.52 -18.02 7.72
CA LEU A 11 21.05 -18.03 6.32
C LEU A 11 20.98 -19.44 5.74
N LEU A 12 22.00 -20.28 5.99
CA LEU A 12 22.00 -21.67 5.50
C LEU A 12 20.86 -22.49 6.13
N VAL A 13 20.63 -22.34 7.44
CA VAL A 13 19.51 -23.02 8.12
C VAL A 13 18.16 -22.46 7.70
N GLY A 14 18.05 -21.14 7.46
CA GLY A 14 16.84 -20.51 6.95
C GLY A 14 16.52 -20.87 5.48
N SER A 15 17.52 -21.26 4.70
CA SER A 15 17.36 -21.76 3.32
C SER A 15 17.07 -23.26 3.24
N GLY A 16 17.04 -23.96 4.37
CA GLY A 16 16.62 -25.35 4.41
C GLY A 16 15.15 -25.45 4.03
N ASN A 17 14.85 -26.10 2.91
CA ASN A 17 13.49 -26.50 2.57
C ASN A 17 12.91 -27.27 3.77
N PRO A 18 11.69 -26.96 4.28
CA PRO A 18 11.05 -27.83 5.24
C PRO A 18 10.93 -29.20 4.57
N ALA A 19 11.47 -30.24 5.21
CA ALA A 19 11.21 -31.61 4.80
C ALA A 19 9.71 -31.86 4.99
N VAL A 20 8.94 -31.67 3.93
CA VAL A 20 7.49 -31.89 3.93
C VAL A 20 7.28 -33.41 4.01
N ALA A 21 6.72 -33.88 5.12
CA ALA A 21 6.22 -35.24 5.23
C ALA A 21 5.18 -35.44 4.11
N ALA A 22 5.46 -36.36 3.19
CA ALA A 22 4.72 -36.54 1.94
C ALA A 22 3.40 -37.29 2.15
N GLU A 23 2.51 -36.80 3.02
CA GLU A 23 1.14 -37.31 3.13
C GLU A 23 0.18 -36.65 2.10
N ASN A 24 0.57 -35.52 1.50
CA ASN A 24 -0.19 -34.78 0.48
C ASN A 24 0.71 -34.25 -0.66
N ASN A 25 1.44 -35.12 -1.36
CA ASN A 25 2.23 -34.73 -2.54
C ASN A 25 1.37 -34.81 -3.81
N ASN A 26 0.26 -34.07 -3.86
CA ASN A 26 -0.55 -33.99 -5.07
C ASN A 26 0.05 -32.93 -6.02
N PRO A 27 0.69 -33.32 -7.14
CA PRO A 27 1.34 -32.37 -8.04
C PRO A 27 0.34 -31.36 -8.64
N PHE A 28 -0.95 -31.72 -8.73
CA PHE A 28 -2.00 -30.80 -9.18
C PHE A 28 -2.31 -29.72 -8.15
N GLN A 29 -2.28 -30.02 -6.84
CA GLN A 29 -2.45 -28.99 -5.80
C GLN A 29 -1.25 -28.04 -5.77
N ALA A 30 -0.03 -28.58 -5.88
CA ALA A 30 1.18 -27.75 -5.96
C ALA A 30 1.15 -26.84 -7.19
N ALA A 31 0.77 -27.38 -8.36
CA ALA A 31 0.62 -26.61 -9.59
C ALA A 31 -0.45 -25.51 -9.46
N LEU A 32 -1.61 -25.82 -8.86
CA LEU A 32 -2.67 -24.83 -8.61
C LEU A 32 -2.20 -23.73 -7.65
N MET A 33 -1.50 -24.07 -6.56
CA MET A 33 -0.96 -23.09 -5.62
C MET A 33 0.01 -22.12 -6.32
N ILE A 34 0.91 -22.65 -7.15
CA ILE A 34 1.92 -21.85 -7.87
C ILE A 34 1.29 -20.98 -8.96
N THR A 35 0.31 -21.50 -9.70
CA THR A 35 -0.23 -20.81 -10.88
C THR A 35 -1.37 -19.85 -10.58
N SER A 36 -2.10 -20.05 -9.48
CA SER A 36 -3.30 -19.26 -9.17
C SER A 36 -3.17 -18.47 -7.87
N ILE A 37 -2.92 -19.16 -6.76
CA ILE A 37 -2.95 -18.54 -5.42
C ILE A 37 -1.78 -17.57 -5.26
N ILE A 38 -0.55 -17.98 -5.54
CA ILE A 38 0.63 -17.12 -5.37
C ILE A 38 0.52 -15.84 -6.21
N PRO A 39 0.23 -15.88 -7.53
CA PRO A 39 0.04 -14.67 -8.32
C PRO A 39 -1.10 -13.79 -7.81
N THR A 40 -2.22 -14.39 -7.39
CA THR A 40 -3.38 -13.64 -6.87
C THR A 40 -3.05 -12.90 -5.57
N VAL A 41 -2.32 -13.54 -4.65
CA VAL A 41 -1.93 -12.90 -3.39
C VAL A 41 -0.94 -11.75 -3.65
N ILE A 42 0.05 -11.95 -4.53
CA ILE A 42 1.02 -10.91 -4.88
C ILE A 42 0.30 -9.73 -5.54
N ILE A 43 -0.46 -9.98 -6.61
CA ILE A 43 -1.17 -8.94 -7.35
C ILE A 43 -2.22 -8.27 -6.47
N GLY A 44 -3.00 -9.04 -5.72
CA GLY A 44 -4.03 -8.52 -4.81
C GLY A 44 -3.43 -7.62 -3.73
N GLY A 45 -2.32 -8.03 -3.11
CA GLY A 45 -1.62 -7.23 -2.11
C GLY A 45 -1.07 -5.92 -2.66
N THR A 46 -0.38 -5.96 -3.80
CA THR A 46 0.13 -4.73 -4.45
C THR A 46 -1.00 -3.84 -4.94
N THR A 47 -2.06 -4.42 -5.51
CA THR A 47 -3.23 -3.69 -6.01
C THR A 47 -3.96 -3.00 -4.89
N ALA A 48 -4.17 -3.67 -3.75
CA ALA A 48 -4.73 -3.04 -2.56
C ALA A 48 -3.86 -1.84 -2.16
N ALA A 49 -2.56 -2.04 -1.98
CA ALA A 49 -1.63 -1.00 -1.57
C ALA A 49 -1.64 0.25 -2.49
N THR A 50 -1.81 0.08 -3.80
CA THR A 50 -1.83 1.20 -4.76
C THR A 50 -3.23 1.77 -5.04
N SER A 51 -4.30 0.98 -4.90
CA SER A 51 -5.69 1.41 -5.17
C SER A 51 -6.29 2.25 -4.04
N TYR A 52 -5.72 2.21 -2.83
CA TYR A 52 -6.15 3.08 -1.73
C TYR A 52 -5.97 4.57 -2.04
N ILE A 53 -5.11 4.93 -3.00
CA ILE A 53 -4.78 6.33 -3.29
C ILE A 53 -5.97 7.06 -3.95
N PRO A 54 -6.56 6.57 -5.07
CA PRO A 54 -7.80 7.14 -5.59
C PRO A 54 -8.93 7.17 -4.56
N GLU A 55 -9.04 6.14 -3.71
CA GLU A 55 -10.11 6.04 -2.70
C GLU A 55 -9.93 7.06 -1.57
N LEU A 56 -8.69 7.31 -1.14
CA LEU A 56 -8.35 8.36 -0.18
C LEU A 56 -8.79 9.75 -0.68
N PHE A 57 -8.48 10.09 -1.93
CA PHE A 57 -8.89 11.38 -2.49
C PHE A 57 -10.40 11.45 -2.75
N LYS A 58 -11.00 10.37 -3.28
CA LYS A 58 -12.44 10.29 -3.53
C LYS A 58 -13.26 10.46 -2.25
N SER A 59 -12.87 9.77 -1.17
CA SER A 59 -13.54 9.90 0.12
C SER A 59 -13.43 11.32 0.67
N SER A 60 -12.26 11.97 0.52
CA SER A 60 -12.02 13.32 1.03
C SER A 60 -12.82 14.46 0.38
N LYS A 61 -13.64 14.20 -0.66
CA LYS A 61 -14.36 15.25 -1.40
C LYS A 61 -15.26 16.12 -0.52
N SER A 62 -16.01 15.53 0.42
CA SER A 62 -16.87 16.30 1.33
C SER A 62 -16.06 17.22 2.25
N ASP A 63 -14.94 16.72 2.77
CA ASP A 63 -14.04 17.47 3.64
C ASP A 63 -13.32 18.58 2.87
N ALA A 64 -12.97 18.34 1.60
CA ALA A 64 -12.40 19.34 0.70
C ALA A 64 -13.40 20.46 0.37
N LEU A 65 -14.69 20.14 0.19
CA LEU A 65 -15.74 21.15 0.04
C LEU A 65 -15.90 22.01 1.30
N ALA A 66 -15.86 21.39 2.49
CA ALA A 66 -15.91 22.11 3.76
C ALA A 66 -14.66 23.01 3.94
N PHE A 67 -13.49 22.53 3.55
CA PHE A 67 -12.26 23.31 3.56
C PHE A 67 -12.34 24.54 2.65
N ILE A 68 -12.80 24.38 1.40
CA ILE A 68 -12.99 25.50 0.47
C ILE A 68 -14.05 26.48 0.99
N GLY A 69 -15.20 25.97 1.44
CA GLY A 69 -16.32 26.80 1.91
C GLY A 69 -16.02 27.56 3.20
N SER A 70 -15.02 27.12 3.97
CA SER A 70 -14.56 27.76 5.19
C SER A 70 -13.29 28.60 5.00
N ASP A 71 -12.86 28.82 3.75
CA ASP A 71 -11.62 29.52 3.41
C ASP A 71 -10.37 28.93 4.11
N GLY A 72 -10.38 27.61 4.30
CA GLY A 72 -9.27 26.86 4.88
C GLY A 72 -9.33 26.60 6.38
N GLU A 73 -10.36 27.10 7.08
CA GLU A 73 -10.52 26.96 8.53
C GLU A 73 -10.92 25.53 8.95
N ILE A 74 -11.81 24.87 8.19
CA ILE A 74 -12.31 23.53 8.50
C ILE A 74 -11.51 22.48 7.74
N ARG A 75 -10.59 21.82 8.43
CA ARG A 75 -9.81 20.69 7.90
C ARG A 75 -10.39 19.35 8.35
N GLY A 76 -11.32 18.83 7.55
CA GLY A 76 -11.88 17.49 7.78
C GLY A 76 -10.80 16.40 7.78
N ALA A 77 -11.04 15.32 8.53
CA ALA A 77 -10.04 14.29 8.79
C ALA A 77 -9.54 13.59 7.50
N GLN A 78 -10.43 13.36 6.54
CA GLN A 78 -10.08 12.70 5.28
C GLN A 78 -9.30 13.63 4.35
N PHE A 79 -9.67 14.91 4.28
CA PHE A 79 -8.90 15.90 3.53
C PHE A 79 -7.51 16.11 4.12
N GLU A 80 -7.38 16.18 5.44
CA GLU A 80 -6.09 16.31 6.10
C GLU A 80 -5.21 15.06 5.89
N GLN A 81 -5.80 13.86 5.87
CA GLN A 81 -5.08 12.64 5.51
C GLN A 81 -4.60 12.68 4.05
N ALA A 82 -5.47 13.10 3.12
CA ALA A 82 -5.14 13.27 1.71
C ALA A 82 -4.02 14.30 1.49
N ALA A 83 -4.06 15.44 2.20
CA ALA A 83 -3.04 16.48 2.14
C ALA A 83 -1.67 15.99 2.66
N ARG A 84 -1.66 15.27 3.80
CA ARG A 84 -0.44 14.64 4.31
C ARG A 84 0.14 13.63 3.32
N TYR A 85 -0.71 12.78 2.76
CA TYR A 85 -0.29 11.81 1.76
C TYR A 85 0.31 12.51 0.52
N TYR A 86 -0.38 13.53 -0.01
CA TYR A 86 0.09 14.30 -1.16
C TYR A 86 1.49 14.90 -0.93
N ARG A 87 1.70 15.56 0.21
CA ARG A 87 2.97 16.19 0.58
C ARG A 87 4.09 15.18 0.87
N ALA A 88 3.74 14.00 1.37
CA ALA A 88 4.72 12.94 1.58
C ALA A 88 5.24 12.38 0.25
N THR A 89 4.35 12.25 -0.73
CA THR A 89 4.66 11.63 -2.04
C THR A 89 5.27 12.62 -3.04
N HIS A 90 4.98 13.92 -2.92
CA HIS A 90 5.52 14.96 -3.80
C HIS A 90 6.33 15.99 -3.00
N ARG A 91 7.67 15.88 -3.06
CA ARG A 91 8.60 16.85 -2.46
C ARG A 91 9.50 17.45 -3.54
N PRO A 92 9.42 18.77 -3.81
CA PRO A 92 8.51 19.75 -3.21
C PRO A 92 7.04 19.55 -3.68
N PRO A 93 6.04 19.93 -2.86
CA PRO A 93 4.65 19.91 -3.30
C PRO A 93 4.43 20.92 -4.43
N LEU A 94 3.68 20.51 -5.45
CA LEU A 94 3.40 21.30 -6.66
C LEU A 94 2.17 22.21 -6.51
N MET A 95 1.34 21.97 -5.49
CA MET A 95 0.12 22.72 -5.24
C MET A 95 -0.05 23.04 -3.75
N SER A 96 -0.70 24.17 -3.46
CA SER A 96 -1.15 24.51 -2.11
C SER A 96 -2.32 23.62 -1.67
N ASP A 97 -2.66 23.62 -0.38
CA ASP A 97 -3.81 22.85 0.11
C ASP A 97 -5.12 23.33 -0.52
N GLN A 98 -5.25 24.64 -0.82
CA GLN A 98 -6.40 25.19 -1.53
C GLN A 98 -6.53 24.62 -2.94
N GLN A 99 -5.41 24.53 -3.66
CA GLN A 99 -5.36 23.97 -5.00
C GLN A 99 -5.59 22.46 -4.99
N LEU A 100 -5.08 21.74 -3.97
CA LEU A 100 -5.36 20.32 -3.76
C LEU A 100 -6.85 20.08 -3.49
N ALA A 101 -7.48 20.88 -2.62
CA ALA A 101 -8.91 20.78 -2.34
C ALA A 101 -9.73 21.00 -3.62
N GLN A 102 -9.41 22.02 -4.42
CA GLN A 102 -10.08 22.27 -5.70
C GLN A 102 -9.90 21.10 -6.67
N ALA A 103 -8.68 20.58 -6.80
CA ALA A 103 -8.41 19.44 -7.66
C ALA A 103 -9.27 18.22 -7.27
N ILE A 104 -9.33 17.88 -5.98
CA ILE A 104 -10.16 16.79 -5.45
C ILE A 104 -11.64 17.00 -5.80
N VAL A 105 -12.18 18.21 -5.58
CA VAL A 105 -13.59 18.50 -5.85
C VAL A 105 -13.95 18.42 -7.34
N THR A 106 -13.01 18.75 -8.23
CA THR A 106 -13.24 18.68 -9.68
C THR A 106 -13.02 17.29 -10.28
N ALA A 107 -12.19 16.45 -9.65
CA ALA A 107 -11.78 15.15 -10.19
C ALA A 107 -12.68 13.98 -9.74
N PHE A 108 -13.34 14.11 -8.59
CA PHE A 108 -14.23 13.11 -7.99
C PHE A 108 -15.60 13.74 -7.75
#